data_AF-A0A1H2Q0L5-F1
#
_entry.id   AF-A0A1H2Q0L5-F1
#
_cell.length_a   1.000
_cell.length_b   1.000
_cell.length_c   1.000
_cell.angle_alpha   90.00
_cell.angle_beta   90.00
_cell.angle_gamma   90.00
#
_symmetry.space_group_name_H-M   'P 1'
#
loop_
_entity.id
_entity.type
_entity.pdbx_description
1 polymer ?
#
loop_
_entity_poly.entity_id
_entity_poly.type
_entity_poly.pdbx_seq_one_letter_code
_entity_poly.pdbx_strand_id
1 'polypeptide(L)'
;MALSGQTGDSAIARMGTHALTAPEGTWILRGLYSDYSTRAPDFQETPLANSAQARKRARQSEDRRQQNASQRSTLRTFMKKVIKAIQAGDKEAAVQAFKDAVPRIDRAARKGLIHANKAARHKSRMNAHIKGMS
;
A
#
# COMPACT_ATOMS: atom_id res chain seq x y z
N MET A 1 29.13 8.79 -55.46
CA MET A 1 28.66 10.19 -55.61
C MET A 1 29.00 10.90 -54.32
N ALA A 2 30.11 11.64 -54.34
CA ALA A 2 30.69 12.35 -53.21
C ALA A 2 30.07 13.74 -53.06
N LEU A 3 30.14 14.29 -51.84
CA LEU A 3 30.43 15.69 -51.45
C LEU A 3 30.00 15.79 -49.97
N SER A 4 30.85 15.48 -48.99
CA SER A 4 31.96 16.30 -48.47
C SER A 4 31.51 17.66 -47.92
N GLY A 5 31.57 17.77 -46.60
CA GLY A 5 31.46 19.00 -45.83
C GLY A 5 32.12 18.83 -44.45
N GLN A 6 33.35 18.31 -44.43
CA GLN A 6 34.41 18.74 -43.50
C GLN A 6 34.52 20.27 -43.61
N THR A 7 34.91 21.10 -42.65
CA THR A 7 35.77 20.99 -41.45
C THR A 7 35.66 22.39 -40.83
N GLY A 8 35.63 22.54 -39.52
CA GLY A 8 36.86 22.81 -38.79
C GLY A 8 36.47 23.41 -37.45
N ASP A 9 36.99 22.85 -36.36
CA ASP A 9 38.23 23.33 -35.74
C ASP A 9 37.91 24.60 -34.93
N SER A 10 38.00 24.62 -33.61
CA SER A 10 39.23 24.35 -32.91
C SER A 10 38.99 24.49 -31.39
N ALA A 11 39.35 23.44 -30.68
CA ALA A 11 40.27 23.46 -29.56
C ALA A 11 40.57 24.82 -28.86
N ILE A 12 40.48 24.76 -27.52
CA ILE A 12 41.41 25.36 -26.53
C ILE A 12 41.15 26.81 -26.08
N ALA A 13 40.77 26.87 -24.80
CA ALA A 13 41.10 27.85 -23.77
C ALA A 13 41.92 29.10 -24.13
N ARG A 14 41.47 30.26 -23.63
CA ARG A 14 42.27 31.20 -22.80
C ARG A 14 41.43 32.41 -22.35
N MET A 15 41.41 32.59 -21.03
CA MET A 15 41.46 33.84 -20.26
C MET A 15 40.76 35.09 -20.84
N GLY A 16 39.80 35.62 -20.08
CA GLY A 16 39.23 36.94 -20.33
C GLY A 16 38.32 37.38 -19.19
N THR A 17 38.88 37.53 -17.99
CA THR A 17 38.27 38.33 -16.93
C THR A 17 38.15 39.77 -17.42
N HIS A 18 36.98 40.14 -17.94
CA HIS A 18 36.60 41.55 -18.04
C HIS A 18 35.18 41.69 -17.50
N ALA A 19 35.13 42.14 -16.25
CA ALA A 19 33.97 42.81 -15.70
C ALA A 19 33.54 43.91 -16.67
N LEU A 20 32.34 43.78 -17.23
CA LEU A 20 31.64 44.90 -17.85
C LEU A 20 30.62 45.41 -16.85
N THR A 21 31.04 46.51 -16.23
CA THR A 21 30.30 47.46 -15.41
C THR A 21 29.01 47.86 -16.13
N ALA A 22 27.86 47.52 -15.54
CA ALA A 22 26.58 48.09 -15.99
C ALA A 22 26.49 49.55 -15.50
N PRO A 23 26.15 50.51 -16.37
CA PRO A 23 26.09 51.92 -16.01
C PRO A 23 24.82 52.20 -15.19
N GLU A 24 25.05 52.69 -13.97
CA GLU A 24 24.31 53.74 -13.27
C GLU A 24 22.83 53.93 -13.67
N GLY A 25 21.96 53.24 -12.93
CA GLY A 25 20.52 53.50 -12.85
C GLY A 25 20.06 53.36 -11.40
N THR A 26 20.73 54.03 -10.48
CA THR A 26 20.40 54.08 -9.06
C THR A 26 19.12 54.91 -8.83
N TRP A 27 17.97 54.24 -8.74
CA TRP A 27 16.81 54.80 -8.02
C TRP A 27 16.81 54.26 -6.60
N ILE A 28 17.47 55.02 -5.74
CA ILE A 28 17.51 54.84 -4.29
C ILE A 28 16.17 55.34 -3.73
N LEU A 29 15.19 54.44 -3.56
CA LEU A 29 14.10 54.67 -2.60
C LEU A 29 14.35 53.81 -1.35
N ARG A 30 14.81 54.54 -0.34
CA ARG A 30 14.97 54.20 1.07
C ARG A 30 13.94 53.21 1.61
N GLY A 31 14.43 52.08 2.14
CA GLY A 31 13.76 51.36 3.22
C GLY A 31 13.56 49.86 2.98
N LEU A 32 14.43 49.06 3.61
CA LEU A 32 14.27 47.62 3.90
C LEU A 32 14.34 46.65 2.71
N TYR A 33 15.52 46.49 2.10
CA TYR A 33 15.90 45.18 1.59
C TYR A 33 16.53 44.39 2.75
N SER A 34 15.68 43.97 3.68
CA SER A 34 16.04 43.00 4.71
C SER A 34 16.15 41.65 4.04
N ASP A 35 17.40 41.25 3.77
CA ASP A 35 17.88 39.87 3.70
C ASP A 35 16.82 38.76 3.57
N TYR A 36 16.53 38.35 2.33
CA TYR A 36 15.72 37.15 2.05
C TYR A 36 16.57 35.88 1.94
N SER A 37 17.73 35.80 2.62
CA SER A 37 18.62 34.63 2.58
C SER A 37 18.67 33.82 3.89
N THR A 38 17.95 34.19 4.95
CA THR A 38 17.97 33.44 6.23
C THR A 38 16.63 33.15 6.87
N ARG A 39 15.50 33.52 6.24
CA ARG A 39 14.22 32.92 6.62
C ARG A 39 13.99 31.70 5.75
N ALA A 40 14.55 30.56 6.18
CA ALA A 40 14.02 29.27 5.77
C ALA A 40 12.49 29.40 5.86
N PRO A 41 11.73 29.08 4.81
CA PRO A 41 10.29 29.11 4.97
C PRO A 41 10.03 28.06 6.05
N ASP A 42 9.62 28.51 7.23
CA ASP A 42 9.03 27.66 8.24
C ASP A 42 7.70 27.20 7.64
N PHE A 43 7.76 26.30 6.66
CA PHE A 43 6.62 25.51 6.20
C PHE A 43 6.33 24.54 7.32
N GLN A 44 5.78 25.10 8.41
CA GLN A 44 4.90 24.47 9.37
C GLN A 44 4.33 23.22 8.71
N GLU A 45 4.73 22.05 9.20
CA GLU A 45 4.25 20.77 8.71
C GLU A 45 2.73 20.84 8.61
N THR A 46 2.20 21.10 7.42
CA THR A 46 0.76 21.07 7.20
C THR A 46 0.36 19.66 7.59
N PRO A 47 -0.50 19.43 8.61
CA PRO A 47 -0.89 18.07 8.92
C PRO A 47 -1.77 17.62 7.76
N LEU A 48 -1.16 16.94 6.79
CA LEU A 48 -1.80 16.48 5.57
C LEU A 48 -2.67 15.26 5.90
N ALA A 49 -3.79 15.48 6.63
CA ALA A 49 -4.96 14.58 6.76
C ALA A 49 -6.08 15.16 7.67
N ASN A 50 -6.46 16.43 7.54
CA ASN A 50 -7.32 17.10 8.55
C ASN A 50 -8.84 17.10 8.29
N SER A 51 -9.37 16.29 7.38
CA SER A 51 -10.82 16.22 7.23
C SER A 51 -11.45 15.43 8.39
N ALA A 52 -12.52 15.95 8.97
CA ALA A 52 -13.24 15.28 10.05
C ALA A 52 -13.74 13.88 9.61
N GLN A 53 -14.05 13.73 8.32
CA GLN A 53 -14.43 12.44 7.73
C GLN A 53 -13.25 11.46 7.71
N ALA A 54 -12.04 11.89 7.32
CA ALA A 54 -10.86 11.01 7.29
C ALA A 54 -10.53 10.47 8.68
N ARG A 55 -10.49 11.34 9.70
CA ARG A 55 -10.28 10.93 11.10
C ARG A 55 -11.33 9.93 11.58
N LYS A 56 -12.60 10.11 11.20
CA LYS A 56 -13.68 9.15 11.50
C LYS A 56 -13.47 7.81 10.80
N ARG A 57 -13.11 7.82 9.51
CA ARG A 57 -12.86 6.60 8.73
C ARG A 57 -11.66 5.82 9.26
N ALA A 58 -10.60 6.50 9.70
CA ALA A 58 -9.45 5.87 10.34
C ALA A 58 -9.87 5.07 11.59
N ARG A 59 -10.62 5.69 12.51
CA ARG A 59 -11.14 5.00 13.71
C ARG A 59 -12.01 3.79 13.35
N GLN A 60 -12.98 3.98 12.46
CA GLN A 60 -13.86 2.88 12.01
C GLN A 60 -13.10 1.74 11.33
N SER A 61 -12.03 2.07 10.59
CA SER A 61 -11.18 1.09 9.93
C SER A 61 -10.46 0.22 10.94
N GLU A 62 -9.88 0.82 11.99
CA GLU A 62 -9.20 0.06 13.05
C GLU A 62 -10.15 -0.86 13.80
N ASP A 63 -11.33 -0.38 14.19
CA ASP A 63 -12.34 -1.19 14.88
C ASP A 63 -12.75 -2.41 14.03
N ARG A 64 -13.04 -2.18 12.76
CA ARG A 64 -13.38 -3.23 11.80
C ARG A 64 -12.20 -4.18 11.56
N ARG A 65 -10.98 -3.67 11.49
CA ARG A 65 -9.76 -4.47 11.28
C ARG A 65 -9.56 -5.44 12.44
N GLN A 66 -9.69 -4.98 13.68
CA GLN A 66 -9.56 -5.82 14.88
C GLN A 66 -10.63 -6.91 14.91
N GLN A 67 -11.90 -6.55 14.70
CA GLN A 67 -13.01 -7.51 14.68
C GLN A 67 -12.92 -8.52 13.53
N ASN A 68 -12.45 -8.08 12.35
CA ASN A 68 -12.29 -8.96 11.21
C ASN A 68 -11.08 -9.89 11.37
N ALA A 69 -10.02 -9.42 12.03
CA ALA A 69 -8.84 -10.23 12.34
C ALA A 69 -9.21 -11.40 13.25
N SER A 70 -9.95 -11.15 14.34
CA SER A 70 -10.40 -12.19 15.27
C SER A 70 -11.35 -13.19 14.59
N GLN A 71 -12.34 -12.72 13.83
CA GLN A 71 -13.26 -13.61 13.12
C GLN A 71 -12.55 -14.45 12.05
N ARG A 72 -11.56 -13.88 11.35
CA ARG A 72 -10.75 -14.62 10.36
C ARG A 72 -9.85 -15.65 11.04
N SER A 73 -9.25 -15.33 12.18
CA SER A 73 -8.40 -16.28 12.91
C SER A 73 -9.22 -17.47 13.40
N THR A 74 -10.40 -17.22 13.98
CA THR A 74 -11.34 -18.28 14.39
C THR A 74 -11.71 -19.18 13.21
N LEU A 75 -12.12 -18.61 12.08
CA LEU A 75 -12.46 -19.38 10.87
C LEU A 75 -11.28 -20.23 10.39
N ARG A 76 -10.06 -19.67 10.37
CA ARG A 76 -8.84 -20.42 10.01
C ARG A 76 -8.56 -21.56 10.98
N THR A 77 -8.81 -21.40 12.27
CA THR A 77 -8.65 -22.46 13.27
C THR A 77 -9.58 -23.63 12.99
N PHE A 78 -10.87 -23.39 12.71
CA PHE A 78 -11.80 -24.47 12.36
C PHE A 78 -11.40 -25.19 11.07
N MET A 79 -10.99 -24.46 10.02
CA MET A 79 -10.48 -25.09 8.80
C MET A 79 -9.23 -25.94 9.07
N LYS A 80 -8.31 -25.45 9.92
CA LYS A 80 -7.12 -26.21 10.32
C LYS A 80 -7.47 -27.49 11.09
N LYS A 81 -8.51 -27.48 11.93
CA LYS A 81 -8.97 -28.70 12.63
C LYS A 81 -9.39 -29.79 11.66
N VAL A 82 -10.16 -29.44 10.62
CA VAL A 82 -10.56 -30.39 9.56
C VAL A 82 -9.33 -30.93 8.83
N ILE A 83 -8.41 -30.05 8.42
CA ILE A 83 -7.19 -30.45 7.71
C ILE A 83 -6.32 -31.38 8.59
N LYS A 84 -6.20 -31.08 9.89
CA LYS A 84 -5.46 -31.93 10.83
C LYS A 84 -6.10 -33.32 10.97
N ALA A 85 -7.42 -33.41 11.05
CA ALA A 85 -8.13 -34.69 11.11
C ALA A 85 -7.93 -35.50 9.82
N ILE A 86 -7.97 -34.85 8.66
CA ILE A 86 -7.65 -35.46 7.37
C ILE A 86 -6.21 -36.00 7.34
N GLN A 87 -5.24 -35.21 7.83
CA GLN A 87 -3.84 -35.62 7.91
C GLN A 87 -3.59 -36.76 8.89
N ALA A 88 -4.38 -36.85 9.96
CA ALA A 88 -4.32 -37.93 10.93
C ALA A 88 -4.91 -39.25 10.40
N GLY A 89 -5.60 -39.24 9.26
CA GLY A 89 -6.20 -40.44 8.66
C GLY A 89 -7.55 -40.85 9.27
N ASP A 90 -8.08 -40.12 10.25
CA ASP A 90 -9.35 -40.42 10.91
C ASP A 90 -10.53 -39.79 10.15
N LYS A 91 -11.27 -40.65 9.44
CA LYS A 91 -12.41 -40.26 8.60
C LYS A 91 -13.61 -39.79 9.42
N GLU A 92 -13.89 -40.43 10.56
CA GLU A 92 -15.04 -40.08 11.39
C GLU A 92 -14.83 -38.72 12.06
N ALA A 93 -13.64 -38.52 12.64
CA ALA A 93 -13.26 -37.23 13.21
C ALA A 93 -13.24 -36.12 12.15
N ALA A 94 -12.79 -36.41 10.93
CA ALA A 94 -12.79 -35.44 9.83
C ALA A 94 -14.21 -35.02 9.42
N VAL A 95 -15.16 -35.97 9.34
CA VAL A 95 -16.57 -35.67 9.04
C VAL A 95 -17.21 -34.83 10.15
N GLN A 96 -16.94 -35.16 11.41
CA GLN A 96 -17.48 -34.39 12.54
C GLN A 96 -16.92 -32.96 12.56
N ALA A 97 -15.59 -32.82 12.43
CA ALA A 97 -14.96 -31.50 12.35
C ALA A 97 -15.46 -30.69 11.13
N PHE A 98 -15.75 -31.35 10.01
CA PHE A 98 -16.30 -30.69 8.82
C PHE A 98 -17.72 -30.18 9.06
N LYS A 99 -18.59 -30.96 9.69
CA LYS A 99 -19.95 -30.54 10.07
C LYS A 99 -19.93 -29.28 10.94
N ASP A 100 -18.98 -29.17 11.87
CA ASP A 100 -18.82 -27.99 12.73
C ASP A 100 -18.27 -26.77 11.97
N ALA A 101 -17.40 -27.00 10.98
CA ALA A 101 -16.77 -25.94 10.20
C ALA A 101 -17.72 -25.29 9.18
N VAL A 102 -18.60 -26.06 8.54
CA VAL A 102 -19.55 -25.57 7.51
C VAL A 102 -20.38 -24.35 7.97
N PRO A 103 -21.12 -24.38 9.10
CA PRO A 103 -21.94 -23.24 9.51
C PRO A 103 -21.11 -22.00 9.85
N ARG A 104 -19.85 -22.18 10.29
CA ARG A 104 -18.92 -21.07 10.56
C ARG A 104 -18.45 -20.41 9.28
N ILE A 105 -18.15 -21.20 8.24
CA ILE A 105 -17.77 -20.72 6.91
C ILE A 105 -18.92 -19.94 6.27
N ASP A 106 -20.14 -20.48 6.32
CA ASP A 106 -21.30 -19.84 5.71
C ASP A 106 -21.73 -18.57 6.46
N ARG A 107 -21.55 -18.51 7.78
CA ARG A 107 -21.73 -17.28 8.56
C ARG A 107 -20.69 -16.21 8.20
N ALA A 108 -19.44 -16.61 7.98
CA ALA A 108 -18.40 -15.68 7.54
C ALA A 108 -18.66 -15.13 6.13
N ALA A 109 -19.24 -15.94 5.24
CA ALA A 109 -19.68 -15.49 3.92
C ALA A 109 -20.84 -14.48 4.02
N ARG A 110 -21.87 -14.78 4.82
CA ARG A 110 -23.00 -13.86 5.06
C ARG A 110 -22.58 -12.52 5.67
N LYS A 111 -21.57 -12.52 6.55
CA LYS A 111 -21.01 -11.29 7.13
C LYS A 111 -20.10 -10.50 6.15
N GLY A 112 -19.86 -11.01 4.94
CA GLY A 112 -18.94 -10.39 3.98
C GLY A 112 -17.46 -10.50 4.36
N LEU A 113 -17.11 -11.37 5.32
CA LEU A 113 -15.73 -11.54 5.76
C LEU A 113 -14.89 -12.31 4.72
N ILE A 114 -15.56 -13.22 4.00
CA ILE A 114 -15.04 -13.97 2.86
C ILE A 114 -16.08 -13.93 1.73
N HIS A 115 -15.63 -13.93 0.48
CA HIS A 115 -16.53 -14.00 -0.67
C HIS A 115 -17.26 -15.36 -0.74
N ALA A 116 -18.50 -15.38 -1.24
CA ALA A 116 -19.30 -16.61 -1.37
C ALA A 116 -18.57 -17.71 -2.16
N ASN A 117 -17.96 -17.36 -3.31
CA ASN A 117 -17.15 -18.30 -4.08
C ASN A 117 -15.94 -18.83 -3.30
N LYS A 118 -15.32 -18.03 -2.42
CA LYS A 118 -14.22 -18.49 -1.58
C LYS A 118 -14.72 -19.51 -0.55
N ALA A 119 -15.87 -19.26 0.06
CA ALA A 119 -16.53 -20.22 0.96
C ALA A 119 -16.86 -21.54 0.24
N ALA A 120 -17.46 -21.45 -0.96
CA ALA A 120 -17.78 -22.62 -1.78
C ALA A 120 -16.53 -23.44 -2.14
N ARG A 121 -15.43 -22.78 -2.56
CA ARG A 121 -14.16 -23.45 -2.84
C ARG A 121 -13.60 -24.18 -1.62
N HIS A 122 -13.64 -23.57 -0.43
CA HIS A 122 -13.16 -24.22 0.78
C HIS A 122 -14.01 -25.46 1.13
N LYS A 123 -15.34 -25.36 1.04
CA LYS A 123 -16.24 -26.51 1.25
C LYS A 123 -15.97 -27.64 0.26
N SER A 124 -15.86 -27.32 -1.03
CA SER A 124 -15.60 -28.29 -2.09
C SER A 124 -14.27 -29.02 -1.90
N ARG A 125 -13.19 -28.29 -1.59
CA ARG A 125 -11.86 -28.90 -1.39
C ARG A 125 -11.84 -29.86 -0.22
N MET A 126 -12.33 -29.43 0.96
CA MET A 126 -12.35 -30.29 2.14
C MET A 126 -13.21 -31.54 1.91
N ASN A 127 -14.36 -31.40 1.25
CA ASN A 127 -15.22 -32.54 0.94
C ASN A 127 -14.54 -33.51 -0.04
N ALA A 128 -13.83 -33.01 -1.05
CA ALA A 128 -13.07 -33.85 -1.97
C ALA A 128 -11.98 -34.66 -1.25
N HIS A 129 -11.25 -34.03 -0.32
CA HIS A 129 -10.26 -34.74 0.49
C HIS A 129 -10.87 -35.83 1.37
N ILE A 130 -11.98 -35.54 2.07
CA ILE A 130 -12.67 -36.54 2.91
C ILE A 130 -13.19 -37.72 2.09
N LYS A 131 -13.69 -37.47 0.87
CA LYS A 131 -14.12 -38.53 -0.05
C LYS A 131 -12.96 -39.36 -0.59
N GLY A 132 -11.80 -38.74 -0.81
CA GLY A 132 -10.58 -39.41 -1.27
C GLY A 132 -9.89 -40.26 -0.19
N MET A 133 -10.27 -40.09 1.08
CA MET A 133 -9.95 -41.03 2.16
C MET A 133 -10.90 -42.23 2.03
N SER A 134 -10.64 -43.10 1.04
CA SER A 134 -11.35 -44.38 0.90
C SER A 134 -10.89 -45.34 1.99
#